data_AF-A0A1H4GD89-F1
#
_entry.id   AF-A0A1H4GD89-F1
#
_cell.length_a   1.000
_cell.length_b   1.000
_cell.length_c   1.000
_cell.angle_alpha   90.00
_cell.angle_beta   90.00
_cell.angle_gamma   90.00
#
_symmetry.space_group_name_H-M   'P 1'
#
loop_
_entity.id
_entity.type
_entity.pdbx_description
1 polymer ?
#
loop_
_entity_poly.entity_id
_entity_poly.type
_entity_poly.pdbx_seq_one_letter_code
_entity_poly.pdbx_strand_id
1 'polypeptide(L)'
;MSVKRLLKIIEQQGWNVSIENLGKNAKCVELQRFTPAGQDFNISVEMSGNDVKSFIHNLYECYDSYDPDYEAYLWIGEDGHGKNGAPYHIKDIVEDMEAAEKYILDLYLTLEEKYGK
;
A
#
# COMPACT_ATOMS: atom_id res chain seq x y z
N MET A 1 13.44 -3.22 17.09
CA MET A 1 12.00 -2.93 16.98
C MET A 1 11.25 -4.24 16.79
N SER A 2 10.00 -4.38 17.22
CA SER A 2 9.26 -5.66 17.12
C SER A 2 8.38 -5.70 15.86
N VAL A 3 8.57 -6.71 15.01
CA VAL A 3 7.71 -6.99 13.85
C VAL A 3 6.25 -7.15 14.27
N LYS A 4 5.98 -7.82 15.39
CA LYS A 4 4.59 -7.98 15.89
C LYS A 4 3.92 -6.63 16.19
N ARG A 5 4.67 -5.65 16.72
CA ARG A 5 4.15 -4.30 16.97
C ARG A 5 3.93 -3.53 15.68
N LEU A 6 4.83 -3.68 14.70
CA LEU A 6 4.69 -3.11 13.36
C LEU A 6 3.37 -3.55 12.71
N LEU A 7 3.13 -4.87 12.64
CA LEU A 7 1.89 -5.43 12.05
C LEU A 7 0.63 -4.88 12.71
N LYS A 8 0.63 -4.79 14.05
CA LYS A 8 -0.51 -4.22 14.77
C LYS A 8 -0.79 -2.75 14.43
N ILE A 9 0.26 -1.95 14.19
CA ILE A 9 0.09 -0.54 13.80
C ILE A 9 -0.47 -0.46 12.39
N ILE A 10 0.03 -1.29 11.47
CA ILE A 10 -0.48 -1.41 10.10
C ILE A 10 -1.99 -1.73 10.11
N GLU A 11 -2.40 -2.75 10.87
CA GLU A 11 -3.82 -3.12 11.05
C GLU A 11 -4.66 -1.97 11.61
N GLN A 12 -4.12 -1.21 12.59
CA GLN A 12 -4.80 -0.04 13.16
C GLN A 12 -4.97 1.11 12.16
N GLN A 13 -4.12 1.19 11.13
CA GLN A 13 -4.30 2.13 10.02
C GLN A 13 -5.32 1.65 8.98
N GLY A 14 -5.95 0.49 9.18
CA GLY A 14 -7.01 -0.04 8.32
C GLY A 14 -6.52 -0.92 7.18
N TRP A 15 -5.28 -1.38 7.24
CA TRP A 15 -4.70 -2.33 6.29
C TRP A 15 -4.88 -3.76 6.78
N ASN A 16 -5.27 -4.66 5.88
CA ASN A 16 -5.04 -6.08 6.06
C ASN A 16 -3.56 -6.36 5.78
N VAL A 17 -2.93 -7.19 6.61
CA VAL A 17 -1.50 -7.49 6.49
C VAL A 17 -1.23 -8.99 6.57
N SER A 18 -0.37 -9.47 5.68
CA SER A 18 0.19 -10.81 5.76
C SER A 18 1.69 -10.79 5.50
N ILE A 19 2.38 -11.88 5.87
CA ILE A 19 3.83 -12.01 5.63
C ILE A 19 4.06 -13.27 4.81
N GLU A 20 4.75 -13.09 3.69
CA GLU A 20 5.34 -14.19 2.93
C GLU A 20 6.84 -14.31 3.25
N ASN A 21 7.32 -15.53 3.49
CA ASN A 21 8.75 -15.77 3.73
C ASN A 21 9.44 -16.08 2.40
N LEU A 22 10.26 -15.14 1.91
CA LEU A 22 11.00 -15.27 0.64
C LEU A 22 12.36 -15.98 0.80
N GLY A 23 12.72 -16.37 2.03
CA GLY A 23 13.96 -17.10 2.33
C GLY A 23 14.41 -16.89 3.76
N LYS A 24 15.67 -17.27 4.07
CA LYS A 24 16.20 -17.20 5.44
C LYS A 24 16.22 -15.79 6.04
N ASN A 25 16.40 -14.77 5.19
CA ASN A 25 16.63 -13.39 5.62
C ASN A 25 15.74 -12.34 4.93
N ALA A 26 14.79 -12.75 4.08
CA ALA A 26 13.92 -11.81 3.37
C ALA A 26 12.46 -12.22 3.58
N LYS A 27 11.61 -11.22 3.83
CA LYS A 27 10.17 -11.37 4.00
C LYS A 27 9.48 -10.35 3.12
N CYS A 28 8.41 -10.74 2.45
CA CYS A 28 7.48 -9.80 1.84
C CYS A 28 6.35 -9.53 2.83
N VAL A 29 6.03 -8.26 3.05
CA VAL A 29 4.85 -7.85 3.81
C VAL A 29 3.82 -7.41 2.78
N GLU A 30 2.76 -8.21 2.65
CA GLU A 30 1.65 -7.93 1.75
C GLU A 30 0.63 -7.07 2.49
N LEU A 31 0.30 -5.91 1.93
CA LEU A 31 -0.65 -4.96 2.48
C LEU A 31 -1.84 -4.85 1.53
N GLN A 32 -3.04 -5.02 2.06
CA GLN A 32 -4.27 -4.92 1.29
C GLN A 32 -5.26 -3.96 1.96
N ARG A 33 -5.96 -3.16 1.16
CA ARG A 33 -7.11 -2.37 1.60
C ARG A 33 -8.00 -2.04 0.40
N PHE A 34 -9.30 -1.84 0.64
CA PHE A 34 -10.18 -1.26 -0.38
C PHE A 34 -10.01 0.25 -0.49
N THR A 35 -9.92 0.76 -1.72
CA THR A 35 -10.02 2.19 -2.02
C THR A 35 -11.44 2.72 -1.80
N PRO A 36 -11.66 4.05 -1.74
CA PRO A 36 -13.00 4.62 -1.64
C PRO A 36 -14.02 4.12 -2.68
N ALA A 37 -13.60 3.88 -3.91
CA ALA A 37 -14.44 3.33 -4.98
C ALA A 37 -14.53 1.79 -4.95
N GLY A 38 -13.89 1.14 -3.98
CA GLY A 38 -13.99 -0.30 -3.75
C GLY A 38 -13.02 -1.14 -4.57
N GLN A 39 -11.98 -0.55 -5.15
CA GLN A 39 -10.90 -1.32 -5.77
C GLN A 39 -10.11 -2.07 -4.70
N ASP A 40 -9.79 -3.33 -4.98
CA ASP A 40 -8.90 -4.13 -4.15
C ASP A 40 -7.44 -3.67 -4.35
N PHE A 41 -6.97 -2.78 -3.48
CA PHE A 41 -5.64 -2.18 -3.56
C PHE A 41 -4.64 -2.96 -2.71
N ASN A 42 -3.54 -3.36 -3.35
CA ASN A 42 -2.52 -4.23 -2.77
C ASN A 42 -1.13 -3.64 -3.05
N ILE A 43 -0.26 -3.64 -2.03
CA ILE A 43 1.17 -3.34 -2.19
C ILE A 43 2.01 -4.39 -1.46
N SER A 44 3.14 -4.74 -2.06
CA SER A 44 4.09 -5.72 -1.54
C SER A 44 5.37 -5.00 -1.12
N VAL A 45 5.72 -5.06 0.16
CA VAL A 45 6.88 -4.33 0.71
C VAL A 45 7.87 -5.31 1.31
N GLU A 46 9.09 -5.32 0.77
CA GLU A 46 10.15 -6.18 1.29
C GLU A 46 10.66 -5.71 2.66
N MET A 47 10.94 -6.68 3.53
CA MET A 47 11.57 -6.49 4.83
C MET A 47 12.77 -7.44 4.98
N SER A 48 13.95 -6.86 5.10
CA SER A 48 15.21 -7.60 5.26
C SER A 48 15.48 -7.91 6.73
N GLY A 49 15.81 -9.16 7.06
CA GLY A 49 16.32 -9.55 8.37
C GLY A 49 15.39 -9.31 9.56
N ASN A 50 14.07 -9.18 9.34
CA ASN A 50 13.11 -8.67 10.35
C ASN A 50 13.42 -7.25 10.83
N ASP A 51 14.13 -6.46 10.04
CA ASP A 51 14.45 -5.07 10.34
C ASP A 51 13.29 -4.15 9.93
N VAL A 52 12.65 -3.56 10.93
CA VAL A 52 11.56 -2.61 10.74
C VAL A 52 12.02 -1.36 9.97
N LYS A 53 13.29 -0.94 10.12
CA LYS A 53 13.79 0.23 9.37
C LYS A 53 13.86 -0.06 7.87
N SER A 54 14.35 -1.25 7.49
CA SER A 54 14.32 -1.68 6.08
C SER A 54 12.91 -1.66 5.47
N PHE A 55 11.91 -2.13 6.22
CA PHE A 55 10.52 -2.08 5.78
C PHE A 55 10.02 -0.64 5.59
N ILE A 56 10.30 0.27 6.54
CA ILE A 56 9.86 1.67 6.46
C ILE A 56 10.50 2.38 5.27
N HIS A 57 11.80 2.13 5.02
CA HIS A 57 12.47 2.65 3.84
C HIS A 57 11.81 2.16 2.55
N ASN A 58 11.58 0.84 2.42
CA ASN A 58 10.95 0.29 1.22
C ASN A 58 9.50 0.74 1.05
N LEU A 59 8.76 0.98 2.15
CA LEU A 59 7.42 1.56 2.08
C LEU A 59 7.45 3.00 1.54
N TYR A 60 8.48 3.79 1.88
CA TYR A 60 8.69 5.10 1.27
C TYR A 60 8.96 4.98 -0.22
N GLU A 61 9.82 4.05 -0.65
CA GLU A 61 10.08 3.82 -2.08
C GLU A 61 8.80 3.41 -2.83
N CYS A 62 7.90 2.63 -2.21
CA CYS A 62 6.58 2.33 -2.77
C CYS A 62 5.72 3.59 -2.94
N TYR A 63 5.78 4.53 -1.99
CA TYR A 63 5.08 5.81 -2.10
C TYR A 63 5.70 6.70 -3.21
N ASP A 64 7.02 6.86 -3.21
CA ASP A 64 7.76 7.76 -4.11
C ASP A 64 7.64 7.32 -5.59
N SER A 65 7.44 6.03 -5.84
CA SER A 65 7.23 5.47 -7.18
C SER A 65 5.77 5.24 -7.57
N TYR A 66 4.81 5.46 -6.66
CA TYR A 66 3.40 5.32 -6.98
C TYR A 66 2.93 6.50 -7.82
N ASP A 67 2.31 6.22 -8.97
CA ASP A 67 1.77 7.23 -9.87
C ASP A 67 0.25 7.02 -10.02
N PRO A 68 -0.58 7.87 -9.39
CA PRO A 68 -2.03 7.77 -9.48
C PRO A 68 -2.56 7.79 -10.92
N ASP A 69 -1.93 8.55 -11.82
CA ASP A 69 -2.37 8.65 -13.22
C ASP A 69 -2.07 7.35 -13.97
N TYR A 70 -0.92 6.74 -13.70
CA TYR A 70 -0.56 5.44 -14.27
C TYR A 70 -1.49 4.32 -13.79
N GLU A 71 -1.78 4.27 -12.49
CA GLU A 71 -2.70 3.28 -11.92
C GLU A 71 -4.14 3.48 -12.41
N ALA A 72 -4.58 4.74 -12.55
CA ALA A 72 -5.87 5.06 -13.13
C ALA A 72 -5.94 4.62 -14.60
N TYR A 73 -4.87 4.81 -15.37
CA TYR A 73 -4.77 4.33 -16.74
C TYR A 73 -4.96 2.81 -16.85
N LEU A 74 -4.38 2.02 -15.93
CA LEU A 74 -4.60 0.57 -15.89
C LEU A 74 -6.07 0.21 -15.65
N TRP A 75 -6.78 0.99 -14.83
CA TRP A 75 -8.18 0.74 -14.50
C TRP A 75 -9.18 1.25 -15.57
N ILE A 76 -8.78 2.20 -16.41
CA ILE A 76 -9.59 2.72 -17.52
C ILE A 76 -9.70 1.73 -18.71
N GLY A 77 -8.92 0.65 -18.71
CA GLY A 77 -8.93 -0.37 -19.77
C GLY A 77 -10.31 -0.98 -20.09
N GLU A 78 -10.39 -1.78 -21.15
CA GLU A 78 -11.66 -2.30 -21.72
C GLU A 78 -12.56 -3.04 -20.71
N ASP A 79 -11.96 -3.63 -19.67
CA ASP A 79 -12.64 -4.41 -18.64
C ASP A 79 -12.95 -3.64 -17.35
N GLY A 80 -12.38 -2.44 -17.19
CA GLY A 80 -12.51 -1.63 -15.97
C GLY A 80 -13.52 -0.49 -16.13
N HIS A 81 -13.32 0.43 -17.09
CA HIS A 81 -14.07 1.69 -17.17
C HIS A 81 -15.61 1.51 -17.15
N GLY A 82 -16.24 1.94 -16.04
CA GLY A 82 -17.69 1.81 -15.82
C GLY A 82 -18.22 0.37 -15.70
N LYS A 83 -17.33 -0.61 -15.49
CA LYS A 83 -17.64 -2.04 -15.35
C LYS A 83 -17.00 -2.57 -14.06
N ASN A 84 -17.48 -3.72 -13.58
CA ASN A 84 -16.87 -4.45 -12.47
C ASN A 84 -16.59 -3.62 -11.20
N GLY A 85 -17.40 -2.58 -10.95
CA GLY A 85 -17.25 -1.69 -9.79
C GLY A 85 -16.42 -0.43 -10.04
N ALA A 86 -15.74 -0.28 -11.18
CA ALA A 86 -15.00 0.94 -11.47
C ALA A 86 -15.96 2.13 -11.69
N PRO A 87 -15.61 3.33 -11.20
CA PRO A 87 -16.32 4.55 -11.54
C PRO A 87 -16.42 4.76 -13.05
N TYR A 88 -17.50 5.42 -13.48
CA TYR A 88 -17.68 5.76 -14.90
C TYR A 88 -16.88 7.01 -15.28
N HIS A 89 -16.84 8.03 -14.43
CA HIS A 89 -16.07 9.23 -14.73
C HIS A 89 -14.59 8.99 -14.46
N ILE A 90 -13.74 9.28 -15.44
CA ILE A 90 -12.28 9.14 -15.31
C ILE A 90 -11.75 9.92 -14.10
N LYS A 91 -12.31 11.10 -13.83
CA LYS A 91 -11.93 11.91 -12.67
C LYS A 91 -12.11 11.15 -11.35
N ASP A 92 -13.19 10.38 -11.22
CA ASP A 92 -13.47 9.60 -10.01
C ASP A 92 -12.49 8.43 -9.87
N ILE A 93 -12.00 7.86 -10.98
CA ILE A 93 -10.93 6.84 -10.99
C ILE A 93 -9.61 7.45 -10.51
N VAL A 94 -9.24 8.62 -11.04
CA VAL A 94 -8.01 9.32 -10.64
C VAL A 94 -8.06 9.71 -9.16
N GLU A 95 -9.16 10.30 -8.70
CA GLU A 95 -9.36 10.63 -7.28
C GLU A 95 -9.24 9.40 -6.37
N ASP A 96 -9.66 8.23 -6.85
CA ASP A 96 -9.53 6.98 -6.11
C ASP A 96 -8.07 6.51 -5.98
N MET A 97 -7.27 6.70 -7.04
CA MET A 97 -5.84 6.37 -7.02
C MET A 97 -5.02 7.38 -6.21
N GLU A 98 -5.40 8.66 -6.21
CA GLU A 98 -4.83 9.66 -5.29
C GLU A 98 -5.13 9.30 -3.82
N ALA A 99 -6.31 8.73 -3.54
CA ALA A 99 -6.62 8.23 -2.20
C ALA A 99 -5.77 7.02 -1.82
N ALA A 100 -5.49 6.12 -2.77
CA ALA A 100 -4.59 4.98 -2.57
C ALA A 100 -3.15 5.45 -2.25
N GLU A 101 -2.61 6.39 -3.03
CA GLU A 101 -1.30 7.03 -2.76
C GLU A 101 -1.24 7.60 -1.34
N LYS A 102 -2.28 8.35 -0.95
CA LYS A 102 -2.39 8.94 0.38
C LYS A 102 -2.38 7.88 1.48
N TYR A 103 -2.98 6.70 1.26
CA TYR A 103 -2.92 5.62 2.24
C TYR A 103 -1.50 5.08 2.46
N ILE A 104 -0.68 5.02 1.41
CA ILE A 104 0.74 4.64 1.53
C ILE A 104 1.48 5.69 2.36
N LEU A 105 1.30 6.97 2.01
CA LEU A 105 1.96 8.10 2.70
C LEU A 105 1.56 8.19 4.19
N ASP A 106 0.27 8.09 4.49
CA ASP A 106 -0.24 8.14 5.87
C ASP A 106 0.36 6.99 6.72
N LEU A 107 0.46 5.79 6.13
CA LEU A 107 1.09 4.64 6.80
C LEU A 107 2.58 4.89 7.04
N TYR A 108 3.31 5.37 6.02
CA TYR A 108 4.72 5.71 6.14
C TYR A 108 4.96 6.73 7.26
N LEU A 109 4.26 7.86 7.25
CA LEU A 109 4.39 8.91 8.26
C LEU A 109 4.08 8.40 9.67
N THR A 110 3.04 7.57 9.81
CA THR A 110 2.68 6.95 11.09
C THR A 110 3.79 6.06 11.64
N LEU A 111 4.48 5.33 10.76
CA LEU A 111 5.57 4.45 11.16
C LEU A 111 6.86 5.24 11.42
N GLU A 112 7.18 6.22 10.59
CA GLU A 112 8.33 7.10 10.76
C GLU A 112 8.25 7.88 12.08
N GLU A 113 7.08 8.38 12.46
CA GLU A 113 6.85 9.02 13.76
C GLU A 113 7.22 8.09 14.93
N LYS A 114 6.92 6.79 14.80
CA LYS A 114 7.05 5.79 15.87
C LYS A 114 8.42 5.11 15.91
N TYR A 115 9.13 5.09 14.79
CA TYR A 115 10.34 4.27 14.59
C TYR A 115 11.53 5.05 14.00
N GLY A 116 11.34 6.26 13.48
CA GLY A 116 12.39 7.09 12.87
C GLY A 116 13.39 7.71 13.86
N LYS A 117 13.25 7.46 15.17
CA LYS A 117 14.18 7.92 16.22
C LYS A 117 15.17 6.84 16.63
#